data_AF-S4RPH8-F1
#
_entry.id   AF-S4RPH8-F1
#
_cell.length_a   1.000
_cell.length_b   1.000
_cell.length_c   1.000
_cell.angle_alpha   90.00
_cell.angle_beta   90.00
_cell.angle_gamma   90.00
#
_symmetry.space_group_name_H-M   'P 1'
#
loop_
_entity.id
_entity.type
_entity.pdbx_description
1 polymer ?
#
loop_
_entity_poly.entity_id
_entity_poly.type
_entity_poly.pdbx_seq_one_letter_code
_entity_poly.pdbx_strand_id
1 'polypeptide(L)'
;NNLQISLDLRMVTRTAVSQGRPEHPQRFDWWRQALCSESFSSGQHYWEVDVGGAAGGYFWLGQNDSSWVLYKDNNSCSVRHGGVDTSVLVRDPPRRVGCHLHWEVGLLSFYRTDSMELLHSIHHSFSQPLYPALWVWSDYYLGPHSMARLVE
;
A
#
# COMPACT_ATOMS: atom_id res chain seq x y z
N ASN A 1 -14.70 9.17 -4.15
CA ASN A 1 -13.69 8.69 -3.17
C ASN A 1 -13.77 9.45 -1.83
N ASN A 2 -13.93 8.74 -0.69
CA ASN A 2 -14.08 9.32 0.67
C ASN A 2 -12.81 9.18 1.53
N LEU A 3 -11.66 9.55 0.95
CA LEU A 3 -10.38 9.59 1.64
C LEU A 3 -10.05 11.00 2.11
N GLN A 4 -9.77 11.13 3.40
CA GLN A 4 -9.17 12.32 3.99
C GLN A 4 -7.66 12.13 4.01
N ILE A 5 -6.94 13.16 3.56
CA ILE A 5 -5.47 13.21 3.62
C ILE A 5 -5.10 14.24 4.67
N SER A 6 -4.12 13.93 5.52
CA SER A 6 -3.58 14.86 6.51
C SER A 6 -2.90 16.06 5.84
N LEU A 7 -2.74 17.16 6.59
CA LEU A 7 -2.09 18.37 6.10
C LEU A 7 -0.63 18.14 5.69
N ASP A 8 0.06 17.21 6.35
CA ASP A 8 1.44 16.81 6.02
C ASP A 8 1.53 15.85 4.81
N LEU A 9 0.39 15.50 4.20
CA LEU A 9 0.27 14.58 3.05
C LEU A 9 0.82 13.17 3.30
N ARG A 10 1.06 12.79 4.57
CA ARG A 10 1.64 11.49 4.94
C ARG A 10 0.64 10.48 5.44
N MET A 11 -0.59 10.89 5.75
CA MET A 11 -1.62 10.02 6.31
C MET A 11 -2.87 10.03 5.45
N VAL A 12 -3.39 8.84 5.19
CA VAL A 12 -4.67 8.62 4.50
C VAL A 12 -5.61 7.92 5.47
N THR A 13 -6.78 8.51 5.69
CA THR A 13 -7.85 7.94 6.52
C THR A 13 -9.15 7.86 5.74
N ARG A 14 -9.97 6.86 6.06
CA ARG A 14 -11.33 6.80 5.53
C ARG A 14 -12.25 7.69 6.35
N THR A 15 -13.07 8.47 5.67
CA THR A 15 -14.14 9.27 6.29
C THR A 15 -15.50 8.89 5.71
N ALA A 16 -16.57 9.09 6.48
CA ALA A 16 -17.93 8.95 5.96
C ALA A 16 -18.35 10.18 5.13
N VAL A 17 -17.62 11.29 5.25
CA VAL A 17 -17.96 12.58 4.65
C VAL A 17 -17.22 12.76 3.32
N SER A 18 -17.97 13.09 2.26
CA SER A 18 -17.38 13.47 0.98
C SER A 18 -16.45 14.67 1.16
N GLN A 19 -15.23 14.56 0.62
CA GLN A 19 -14.22 15.61 0.73
C GLN A 19 -14.33 16.68 -0.36
N GLY A 20 -15.34 16.59 -1.24
CA GLY A 20 -15.59 17.61 -2.27
C GLY A 20 -14.44 17.84 -3.27
N ARG A 21 -13.55 16.86 -3.43
CA ARG A 21 -12.39 16.98 -4.34
C ARG A 21 -12.88 17.07 -5.80
N PRO A 22 -12.33 17.99 -6.61
CA PRO A 22 -12.69 18.13 -8.01
C PRO A 22 -12.36 16.85 -8.79
N GLU A 23 -13.09 16.64 -9.89
CA GLU A 23 -12.77 15.56 -10.82
C GLU A 23 -11.42 15.83 -11.49
N HIS A 24 -10.62 14.77 -11.64
CA HIS A 24 -9.31 14.84 -12.27
C HIS A 24 -8.98 13.50 -12.93
N PRO A 25 -8.38 13.47 -14.14
CA PRO A 25 -8.08 12.20 -14.84
C PRO A 25 -7.18 11.22 -14.07
N GLN A 26 -6.37 11.73 -13.14
CA GLN A 26 -5.47 10.91 -12.30
C GLN A 26 -6.11 10.49 -10.96
N ARG A 27 -7.37 10.81 -10.72
CA ARG A 27 -8.07 10.48 -9.49
C ARG A 27 -8.64 9.05 -9.59
N PHE A 28 -8.58 8.32 -8.48
CA PHE A 28 -9.35 7.09 -8.34
C PHE A 28 -10.78 7.44 -7.93
N ASP A 29 -11.74 7.16 -8.81
CA ASP A 29 -13.12 7.61 -8.65
C ASP A 29 -13.91 6.68 -7.72
N TRP A 30 -13.78 5.37 -7.97
CA TRP A 30 -14.45 4.29 -7.22
C TRP A 30 -13.60 3.66 -6.12
N TRP A 31 -12.28 3.55 -6.33
CA TRP A 31 -11.39 2.83 -5.41
C TRP A 31 -10.74 3.78 -4.40
N ARG A 32 -10.67 3.36 -3.14
CA ARG A 32 -10.13 4.15 -2.02
C ARG A 32 -8.60 4.10 -1.98
N GLN A 33 -7.98 4.49 -3.08
CA GLN A 33 -6.53 4.42 -3.32
C GLN A 33 -5.94 5.83 -3.39
N ALA A 34 -4.67 5.94 -3.02
CA ALA A 34 -3.86 7.13 -3.18
C ALA A 34 -2.45 6.72 -3.64
N LEU A 35 -1.86 7.50 -4.53
CA LEU A 35 -0.45 7.39 -4.91
C LEU A 35 0.32 8.54 -4.27
N CYS A 36 1.56 8.28 -3.90
CA CYS A 36 2.51 9.34 -3.61
C CYS A 36 2.77 10.17 -4.86
N SER A 37 3.08 11.45 -4.68
CA SER A 37 3.38 12.37 -5.79
C SER A 37 4.74 12.12 -6.43
N GLU A 38 5.67 11.56 -5.67
CA GLU A 38 7.01 11.24 -6.12
C GLU A 38 7.08 9.81 -6.66
N SER A 39 7.88 9.61 -7.70
CA SER A 39 8.17 8.30 -8.25
C SER A 39 9.66 8.02 -8.25
N PHE A 40 9.98 6.74 -8.22
CA PHE A 40 11.34 6.23 -8.30
C PHE A 40 11.58 5.65 -9.69
N SER A 41 12.70 6.03 -10.31
CA SER A 41 13.12 5.56 -11.63
C SER A 41 14.61 5.18 -11.71
N SER A 42 15.29 5.21 -10.56
CA SER A 42 16.69 4.83 -10.36
C SER A 42 17.00 4.81 -8.86
N GLY A 43 18.00 4.07 -8.44
CA GLY A 43 18.56 4.07 -7.10
C GLY A 43 17.91 3.08 -6.13
N GLN A 44 18.38 3.17 -4.89
CA GLN A 44 17.83 2.44 -3.74
C GLN A 44 17.00 3.38 -2.88
N HIS A 45 15.77 2.95 -2.60
CA HIS A 45 14.80 3.72 -1.82
C HIS A 45 14.22 2.84 -0.73
N TYR A 46 14.01 3.43 0.43
CA TYR A 46 13.36 2.79 1.56
C TYR A 46 12.27 3.70 2.09
N TRP A 47 11.11 3.14 2.40
CA TRP A 47 10.07 3.87 3.10
C TRP A 47 9.27 2.95 4.02
N GLU A 48 8.70 3.52 5.08
CA GLU A 48 7.89 2.78 6.05
C GLU A 48 6.42 3.18 6.01
N VAL A 49 5.54 2.18 6.13
CA VAL A 49 4.09 2.38 6.16
C VAL A 49 3.50 1.74 7.41
N ASP A 50 2.84 2.54 8.25
CA ASP A 50 1.96 2.02 9.29
C ASP A 50 0.72 1.39 8.63
N VAL A 51 0.53 0.09 8.84
CA VAL A 51 -0.57 -0.72 8.29
C VAL A 51 -1.60 -1.02 9.39
N GLY A 52 -2.72 -0.30 9.35
CA GLY A 52 -3.83 -0.47 10.30
C GLY A 52 -4.61 -1.79 10.13
N GLY A 53 -5.82 -1.85 10.67
CA GLY A 53 -6.78 -2.95 10.45
C GLY A 53 -7.42 -2.92 9.06
N ALA A 54 -6.61 -2.75 8.00
CA ALA A 54 -7.11 -2.87 6.64
C ALA A 54 -7.44 -4.34 6.38
N ALA A 55 -8.66 -4.62 5.93
CA ALA A 55 -9.10 -5.94 5.51
C ALA A 55 -9.13 -5.99 3.98
N GLY A 56 -8.52 -7.03 3.40
CA GLY A 56 -8.45 -7.27 1.97
C GLY A 56 -9.82 -7.31 1.28
N GLY A 57 -9.83 -7.02 -0.02
CA GLY A 57 -11.02 -6.92 -0.86
C GLY A 57 -10.65 -6.77 -2.33
N TYR A 58 -11.66 -6.60 -3.18
CA TYR A 58 -11.50 -6.47 -4.62
C TYR A 58 -10.92 -5.08 -4.95
N PHE A 59 -9.67 -5.02 -5.41
CA PHE A 59 -8.97 -3.76 -5.69
C PHE A 59 -8.24 -3.81 -7.02
N TRP A 60 -8.00 -2.65 -7.62
CA TRP A 60 -7.26 -2.54 -8.88
C TRP A 60 -5.75 -2.72 -8.71
N LEU A 61 -5.18 -2.29 -7.56
CA LEU A 61 -3.76 -2.49 -7.27
C LEU A 61 -3.48 -3.97 -6.96
N GLY A 62 -2.45 -4.51 -7.59
CA GLY A 62 -2.08 -5.93 -7.58
C GLY A 62 -2.88 -6.79 -8.56
N GLN A 63 -3.97 -6.31 -9.17
CA GLN A 63 -4.75 -7.07 -10.16
C GLN A 63 -4.16 -7.04 -11.58
N ASN A 64 -3.05 -6.33 -11.76
CA ASN A 64 -2.35 -6.22 -13.04
C ASN A 64 -0.85 -6.45 -12.85
N ASP A 65 -0.14 -6.51 -13.96
CA ASP A 65 1.30 -6.76 -13.99
C ASP A 65 2.14 -5.51 -13.69
N SER A 66 1.50 -4.37 -13.39
CA SER A 66 2.17 -3.08 -13.12
C SER A 66 2.05 -2.63 -11.67
N SER A 67 1.57 -3.49 -10.78
CA SER A 67 1.41 -3.16 -9.37
C SER A 67 1.65 -4.36 -8.47
N TRP A 68 2.20 -4.07 -7.30
CA TRP A 68 2.54 -5.04 -6.26
C TRP A 68 2.05 -4.49 -4.94
N VAL A 69 1.29 -5.30 -4.20
CA VAL A 69 0.68 -4.85 -2.95
C VAL A 69 0.89 -5.90 -1.88
N LEU A 70 1.50 -5.51 -0.77
CA LEU A 70 1.35 -6.24 0.49
C LEU A 70 0.10 -5.72 1.19
N TYR A 71 -0.80 -6.62 1.54
CA TYR A 71 -2.00 -6.29 2.30
C TYR A 71 -2.19 -7.28 3.45
N LYS A 72 -2.94 -6.83 4.43
CA LYS A 72 -3.32 -7.59 5.61
C LYS A 72 -4.81 -7.88 5.54
N ASP A 73 -5.21 -9.01 6.10
CA ASP A 73 -6.61 -9.31 6.38
C ASP A 73 -6.74 -9.96 7.74
N ASN A 74 -7.16 -9.17 8.73
CA ASN A 74 -7.22 -9.56 10.13
C ASN A 74 -5.89 -10.16 10.64
N ASN A 75 -5.79 -11.50 10.64
CA ASN A 75 -4.67 -12.29 11.16
C ASN A 75 -3.75 -12.83 10.06
N SER A 76 -4.02 -12.54 8.79
CA SER A 76 -3.19 -12.98 7.66
C SER A 76 -2.55 -11.80 6.94
N CYS A 77 -1.47 -12.10 6.22
CA CYS A 77 -0.76 -11.17 5.36
C CYS A 77 -0.55 -11.85 4.00
N SER A 78 -0.76 -11.13 2.92
CA SER A 78 -0.57 -11.63 1.56
C SER A 78 0.05 -10.57 0.68
N VAL A 79 0.74 -11.02 -0.37
CA VAL A 79 1.19 -10.16 -1.47
C VAL A 79 0.37 -10.47 -2.70
N ARG A 80 -0.10 -9.43 -3.38
CA ARG A 80 -0.88 -9.52 -4.63
C ARG A 80 -0.11 -8.91 -5.80
N HIS A 81 -0.06 -9.64 -6.91
CA HIS A 81 0.47 -9.19 -8.20
C HIS A 81 -0.14 -10.00 -9.35
N GLY A 82 -0.45 -9.38 -10.49
CA GLY A 82 -1.06 -10.08 -11.64
C GLY A 82 -2.40 -10.77 -11.31
N GLY A 83 -3.11 -10.30 -10.28
CA GLY A 83 -4.33 -10.92 -9.77
C GLY A 83 -4.12 -12.18 -8.93
N VAL A 84 -2.87 -12.54 -8.63
CA VAL A 84 -2.50 -13.72 -7.84
C VAL A 84 -2.14 -13.30 -6.42
N ASP A 85 -2.77 -13.94 -5.44
CA ASP A 85 -2.47 -13.75 -4.02
C ASP A 85 -1.50 -14.83 -3.54
N THR A 86 -0.37 -14.39 -2.98
CA THR A 86 0.63 -15.24 -2.31
C THR A 86 0.58 -14.98 -0.81
N SER A 87 0.23 -16.01 -0.04
CA SER A 87 0.20 -15.94 1.41
C SER A 87 1.61 -15.75 1.97
N VAL A 88 1.78 -14.77 2.87
CA VAL A 88 3.00 -14.54 3.61
C VAL A 88 2.87 -15.22 4.97
N LEU A 89 3.77 -16.17 5.25
CA LEU A 89 3.80 -16.86 6.53
C LEU A 89 4.32 -15.91 7.61
N VAL A 90 3.39 -15.34 8.39
CA VAL A 90 3.69 -14.51 9.56
C VAL A 90 3.11 -15.13 10.82
N ARG A 91 3.84 -15.03 11.94
CA ARG A 91 3.31 -15.44 13.25
C ARG A 91 2.24 -14.46 13.74
N ASP A 92 2.54 -13.17 13.61
CA ASP A 92 1.66 -12.06 13.94
C ASP A 92 1.71 -11.03 12.79
N PRO A 93 0.58 -10.45 12.36
CA PRO A 93 0.58 -9.44 11.32
C PRO A 93 1.36 -8.18 11.75
N PRO A 94 2.23 -7.64 10.88
CA PRO A 94 2.95 -6.41 11.20
C PRO A 94 1.98 -5.23 11.41
N ARG A 95 2.36 -4.33 12.31
CA ARG A 95 1.72 -2.99 12.43
C ARG A 95 2.36 -1.97 11.50
N ARG A 96 3.59 -2.23 11.09
CA ARG A 96 4.36 -1.38 10.18
C ARG A 96 5.17 -2.26 9.24
N VAL A 97 5.19 -1.87 7.97
CA VAL A 97 5.90 -2.57 6.91
C VAL A 97 6.91 -1.61 6.30
N GLY A 98 8.16 -2.06 6.20
CA GLY A 98 9.20 -1.38 5.45
C GLY A 98 9.20 -1.88 4.02
N CYS A 99 9.30 -0.96 3.07
CA CYS A 99 9.41 -1.24 1.65
C CYS A 99 10.78 -0.80 1.17
N HIS A 100 11.53 -1.71 0.55
CA HIS A 100 12.81 -1.42 -0.06
C HIS A 100 12.74 -1.68 -1.56
N LEU A 101 13.09 -0.67 -2.35
CA LEU A 101 13.18 -0.74 -3.80
C LEU A 101 14.64 -0.55 -4.21
N HIS A 102 15.20 -1.52 -4.92
CA HIS A 102 16.47 -1.38 -5.61
C HIS A 102 16.19 -1.46 -7.11
N TRP A 103 16.14 -0.28 -7.73
CA TRP A 103 15.64 -0.11 -9.09
C TRP A 103 16.46 -0.88 -10.13
N GLU A 104 17.78 -0.73 -10.07
CA GLU A 104 18.72 -1.21 -11.08
C GLU A 104 18.70 -2.73 -11.21
N VAL A 105 18.54 -3.43 -10.10
CA VAL A 105 18.51 -4.90 -10.07
C VAL A 105 17.08 -5.46 -10.09
N GLY A 106 16.08 -4.59 -10.17
CA GLY A 106 14.68 -4.97 -10.24
C GLY A 106 14.16 -5.63 -8.96
N LEU A 107 14.62 -5.21 -7.78
CA LEU A 107 14.24 -5.83 -6.51
C LEU A 107 13.27 -4.93 -5.73
N LEU A 108 12.12 -5.48 -5.35
CA LEU A 108 11.20 -4.89 -4.38
C LEU A 108 11.01 -5.85 -3.21
N SER A 109 11.34 -5.40 -2.00
CA SER A 109 11.27 -6.21 -0.79
C SER A 109 10.42 -5.56 0.29
N PHE A 110 9.67 -6.38 1.01
CA PHE A 110 8.83 -5.99 2.14
C PHE A 110 9.38 -6.60 3.43
N TYR A 111 9.45 -5.81 4.49
CA TYR A 111 10.03 -6.21 5.78
C TYR A 111 9.13 -5.86 6.96
N ARG A 112 9.26 -6.64 8.03
CA ARG A 112 8.84 -6.23 9.36
C ARG A 112 9.83 -5.21 9.91
N THR A 113 9.36 -4.03 10.31
CA THR A 113 10.28 -2.96 10.79
C THR A 113 10.75 -3.19 12.22
N ASP A 114 10.02 -3.96 13.02
CA ASP A 114 10.36 -4.29 14.41
C ASP A 114 11.53 -5.28 14.51
N SER A 115 11.61 -6.25 13.60
CA SER A 115 12.64 -7.30 13.62
C SER A 115 13.51 -7.37 12.37
N MET A 116 13.26 -6.53 11.37
CA MET A 116 13.90 -6.58 10.04
C MET A 116 13.74 -7.93 9.34
N GLU A 117 12.69 -8.68 9.65
CA GLU A 117 12.39 -9.95 8.97
C GLU A 117 11.87 -9.67 7.56
N LEU A 118 12.43 -10.36 6.57
CA LEU A 118 11.92 -10.33 5.20
C LEU A 118 10.55 -11.01 5.16
N LEU A 119 9.53 -10.26 4.78
CA LEU A 119 8.17 -10.78 4.57
C LEU A 119 8.04 -11.35 3.16
N HIS A 120 8.49 -10.60 2.15
CA HIS A 120 8.42 -11.02 0.77
C HIS A 120 9.40 -10.23 -0.09
N SER A 121 9.89 -10.83 -1.17
CA SER A 121 10.68 -10.14 -2.17
C SER A 121 10.24 -10.53 -3.57
N ILE A 122 10.35 -9.56 -4.48
CA ILE A 122 9.93 -9.68 -5.86
C ILE A 122 11.08 -9.22 -6.72
N HIS A 123 11.42 -10.04 -7.71
CA HIS A 123 12.30 -9.64 -8.80
C HIS A 123 11.47 -9.34 -10.03
N HIS A 124 11.59 -8.13 -10.56
CA HIS A 124 10.89 -7.69 -11.74
C HIS A 124 11.68 -6.64 -12.52
N SER A 125 11.66 -6.73 -13.85
CA SER A 125 12.27 -5.72 -14.72
C SER A 125 11.37 -4.49 -14.82
N PHE A 126 11.64 -3.44 -14.03
CA PHE A 126 10.85 -2.21 -14.06
C PHE A 126 11.15 -1.40 -15.33
N SER A 127 10.10 -1.07 -16.09
CA SER A 127 10.20 -0.30 -17.36
C SER A 127 9.62 1.10 -17.26
N GLN A 128 8.93 1.42 -16.16
CA GLN A 128 8.24 2.70 -15.91
C GLN A 128 8.37 3.06 -14.44
N PRO A 129 8.52 4.36 -14.08
CA PRO A 129 8.70 4.81 -12.70
C PRO A 129 7.69 4.19 -11.73
N LEU A 130 8.14 3.76 -10.56
CA LEU A 130 7.26 3.23 -9.52
C LEU A 130 6.82 4.32 -8.56
N TYR A 131 5.53 4.32 -8.27
CA TYR A 131 4.91 5.21 -7.30
C TYR A 131 4.54 4.39 -6.06
N PRO A 132 5.00 4.77 -4.86
CA PRO A 132 4.46 4.22 -3.64
C PRO A 132 2.94 4.46 -3.60
N ALA A 133 2.22 3.41 -3.22
CA ALA A 133 0.76 3.41 -3.22
C ALA A 133 0.24 3.04 -1.84
N LEU A 134 -0.79 3.77 -1.40
CA LEU A 134 -1.51 3.50 -0.16
C LEU A 134 -2.97 3.25 -0.47
N TRP A 135 -3.55 2.33 0.29
CA TRP A 135 -4.96 2.03 0.18
C TRP A 135 -5.53 1.65 1.55
N VAL A 136 -6.80 1.98 1.76
CA VAL A 136 -7.45 1.84 3.06
C VAL A 136 -8.86 1.26 2.90
N TRP A 137 -9.13 0.10 3.50
CA TRP A 137 -10.48 -0.46 3.67
C TRP A 137 -10.98 -0.26 5.08
N SER A 138 -12.30 -0.13 5.26
CA SER A 138 -12.91 -0.61 6.50
C SER A 138 -14.23 -1.30 6.13
N ASP A 139 -14.64 -2.28 6.92
CA ASP A 139 -16.02 -2.73 6.86
C ASP A 139 -16.93 -1.62 7.41
N TYR A 140 -18.14 -1.48 6.87
CA TYR A 140 -19.10 -0.46 7.34
C TYR A 140 -19.49 -0.67 8.81
N TYR A 141 -19.35 -1.90 9.32
CA TYR A 141 -19.74 -2.30 10.67
C TYR A 141 -18.65 -2.10 11.73
N LEU A 142 -17.40 -1.81 11.35
CA LEU A 142 -16.25 -1.77 12.29
C LEU A 142 -15.77 -0.35 12.65
N GLY A 143 -16.46 0.70 12.21
CA GLY A 143 -16.09 2.08 12.57
C GLY A 143 -14.80 2.59 11.88
N PRO A 144 -14.36 3.84 12.16
CA PRO A 144 -13.34 4.56 11.42
C PRO A 144 -11.90 4.22 11.87
N HIS A 145 -11.54 2.93 11.93
CA HIS A 145 -10.25 2.50 12.47
C HIS A 145 -9.16 2.25 11.42
N SER A 146 -9.44 2.49 10.16
CA SER A 146 -8.49 2.20 9.08
C SER A 146 -7.75 3.45 8.64
N MET A 147 -6.44 3.39 8.78
CA MET A 147 -5.49 4.42 8.38
C MET A 147 -4.25 3.76 7.78
N ALA A 148 -3.61 4.47 6.87
CA ALA A 148 -2.25 4.19 6.43
C ALA A 148 -1.43 5.46 6.54
N ARG A 149 -0.20 5.36 7.05
CA ARG A 149 0.69 6.51 7.23
C ARG A 149 2.09 6.18 6.72
N LEU A 150 2.61 7.04 5.86
CA LEU A 150 4.02 7.08 5.49
C LEU A 150 4.80 7.72 6.63
N VAL A 151 5.77 7.00 7.20
CA VAL A 151 6.47 7.43 8.41
C VAL A 151 7.78 8.13 8.05
N GLU A 152 8.61 7.47 7.24
CA GLU A 152 9.90 7.95 6.72
C GLU A 152 10.13 7.39 5.32
#